data_AF-C7GEK2-F1
#
_entry.id   AF-C7GEK2-F1
#
_cell.length_a   1.000
_cell.length_b   1.000
_cell.length_c   1.000
_cell.angle_alpha   90.00
_cell.angle_beta   90.00
_cell.angle_gamma   90.00
#
_symmetry.space_group_name_H-M   'P 1'
#
loop_
_entity.id
_entity.type
_entity.pdbx_description
1 polymer ?
#
loop_
_entity_poly.entity_id
_entity_poly.type
_entity_poly.pdbx_seq_one_letter_code
_entity_poly.pdbx_strand_id
1 'polypeptide(L)'
;KPEYIMQEIWSRMTLYNFCEIIATNVVINEKKGCKHTYQLNYTRAIRICCYFLSIKKEKAPPDVEYLIGHELLPIRPGRTDPRKVKPQSAISFLYRAA
;
A
#
# COMPACT_ATOMS: atom_id res chain seq x y z
N LYS A 1 21.63 -4.15 -22.70
CA LYS A 1 20.71 -5.04 -23.45
C LYS A 1 19.28 -4.58 -23.16
N PRO A 2 18.54 -4.05 -24.14
CA PRO A 2 17.19 -3.49 -23.96
C PRO A 2 16.18 -4.49 -23.37
N GLU A 3 16.44 -5.78 -23.52
CA GLU A 3 15.61 -6.87 -23.00
C GLU A 3 15.46 -6.81 -21.48
N TYR A 4 16.49 -6.39 -20.74
CA TYR A 4 16.43 -6.25 -19.29
C TYR A 4 15.50 -5.13 -18.83
N ILE A 5 15.41 -4.05 -19.62
CA ILE A 5 14.49 -2.94 -19.34
C ILE A 5 13.04 -3.42 -19.51
N MET A 6 12.77 -4.18 -20.58
CA MET A 6 11.44 -4.77 -20.78
C MET A 6 11.08 -5.71 -19.63
N GLN A 7 11.99 -6.59 -19.20
CA GLN A 7 11.76 -7.48 -18.05
C GLN A 7 11.43 -6.71 -16.76
N GLU A 8 12.12 -5.60 -16.50
CA GLU A 8 11.83 -4.74 -15.35
C GLU A 8 10.43 -4.12 -15.43
N ILE A 9 10.02 -3.63 -16.59
CA ILE A 9 8.68 -3.05 -16.79
C ILE A 9 7.58 -4.12 -16.58
N TRP A 10 7.74 -5.28 -17.22
CA TRP A 10 6.77 -6.37 -17.11
C TRP A 10 6.66 -6.91 -15.69
N SER A 11 7.78 -7.05 -14.98
CA SER A 11 7.77 -7.50 -13.59
C SER A 11 7.06 -6.49 -12.67
N ARG A 12 7.29 -5.20 -12.84
CA ARG A 12 6.58 -4.14 -12.08
C ARG A 12 5.09 -4.14 -12.38
N MET A 13 4.70 -4.25 -13.65
CA MET A 13 3.29 -4.30 -14.05
C MET A 13 2.59 -5.53 -13.48
N THR A 14 3.24 -6.69 -13.55
CA THR A 14 2.71 -7.94 -12.99
C THR A 14 2.54 -7.86 -11.48
N LEU A 15 3.54 -7.32 -10.76
CA LEU A 15 3.46 -7.12 -9.32
C LEU A 15 2.33 -6.16 -8.93
N TYR A 16 2.18 -5.06 -9.67
CA TYR A 16 1.09 -4.11 -9.45
C TYR A 16 -0.28 -4.78 -9.62
N ASN A 17 -0.49 -5.47 -10.74
CA ASN A 17 -1.74 -6.17 -11.01
C ASN A 17 -2.05 -7.23 -9.94
N PHE A 18 -1.04 -7.97 -9.50
CA PHE A 18 -1.17 -8.93 -8.39
C PHE A 18 -1.64 -8.25 -7.09
N CYS A 19 -0.98 -7.16 -6.70
CA CYS A 19 -1.36 -6.42 -5.49
C CYS A 19 -2.78 -5.85 -5.60
N GLU A 20 -3.16 -5.33 -6.76
CA GLU A 20 -4.46 -4.71 -7.00
C GLU A 20 -5.60 -5.74 -6.92
N ILE A 21 -5.41 -6.95 -7.47
CA ILE A 21 -6.40 -8.04 -7.37
C ILE A 21 -6.64 -8.42 -5.90
N ILE A 22 -5.59 -8.58 -5.11
CA ILE A 22 -5.73 -8.92 -3.69
C ILE A 22 -6.40 -7.78 -2.92
N ALA A 23 -5.94 -6.55 -3.13
CA ALA A 23 -6.49 -5.37 -2.45
C ALA A 23 -8.00 -5.20 -2.74
N THR A 24 -8.42 -5.37 -3.99
CA THR A 24 -9.83 -5.27 -4.38
C THR A 24 -10.68 -6.37 -3.77
N ASN A 25 -10.20 -7.62 -3.76
CA ASN A 25 -10.89 -8.74 -3.11
C ASN A 25 -11.12 -8.49 -1.61
N VAL A 26 -10.07 -8.08 -0.90
CA VAL A 26 -10.16 -7.78 0.54
C VAL A 26 -11.14 -6.63 0.79
N VAL A 27 -11.05 -5.56 0.01
CA VAL A 27 -11.95 -4.40 0.13
C VAL A 27 -13.41 -4.80 -0.11
N ILE A 28 -13.70 -5.70 -1.06
CA ILE A 28 -15.07 -6.17 -1.33
C ILE A 28 -15.61 -7.04 -0.19
N ASN A 29 -14.77 -7.92 0.37
CA ASN A 29 -15.17 -8.85 1.42
C ASN A 29 -15.41 -8.13 2.76
N GLU A 30 -14.48 -7.27 3.17
CA GLU A 30 -14.53 -6.55 4.45
C GLU A 30 -15.59 -5.44 4.49
N LYS A 31 -15.96 -4.87 3.34
CA LYS A 31 -16.99 -3.82 3.28
C LYS A 31 -18.42 -4.32 3.50
N LYS A 32 -18.66 -5.63 3.54
CA LYS A 32 -20.00 -6.19 3.77
C LYS A 32 -20.47 -5.87 5.19
N GLY A 33 -21.49 -5.01 5.31
CA GLY A 33 -22.13 -4.67 6.60
C GLY A 33 -21.46 -3.54 7.39
N CYS A 34 -20.52 -2.82 6.80
CA CYS A 34 -19.82 -1.71 7.45
C CYS A 34 -20.64 -0.41 7.49
N LYS A 35 -20.65 0.29 8.64
CA LYS A 35 -21.35 1.59 8.83
C LYS A 35 -20.76 2.75 8.01
N HIS A 36 -19.45 2.69 7.75
CA HIS A 36 -18.70 3.76 7.08
C HIS A 36 -18.10 3.28 5.76
N THR A 37 -17.71 4.22 4.90
CA THR A 37 -16.85 3.91 3.77
C THR A 37 -15.42 3.70 4.28
N TYR A 38 -14.76 2.63 3.84
CA TYR A 38 -13.38 2.32 4.23
C TYR A 38 -12.42 2.55 3.06
N GLN A 39 -11.24 3.06 3.40
CA GLN A 39 -10.10 3.22 2.52
C GLN A 39 -8.99 2.28 2.95
N LEU A 40 -8.34 1.62 1.99
CA LEU A 40 -7.21 0.75 2.25
C LEU A 40 -5.90 1.56 2.30
N ASN A 41 -5.02 1.22 3.25
CA ASN A 41 -3.64 1.68 3.23
C ASN A 41 -2.82 0.92 2.16
N TYR A 42 -2.87 1.41 0.92
CA TYR A 42 -2.22 0.78 -0.23
C TYR A 42 -0.72 0.53 -0.02
N THR A 43 0.01 1.48 0.57
CA THR A 43 1.45 1.32 0.83
C THR A 43 1.72 0.11 1.72
N ARG A 44 0.88 -0.11 2.72
CA ARG A 44 1.04 -1.22 3.65
C ARG A 44 0.56 -2.54 3.04
N ALA A 45 -0.53 -2.53 2.28
CA ALA A 45 -1.01 -3.69 1.52
C ALA A 45 0.04 -4.19 0.51
N ILE A 46 0.64 -3.29 -0.29
CA ILE A 46 1.71 -3.64 -1.24
C ILE A 46 2.90 -4.25 -0.50
N ARG A 47 3.30 -3.70 0.66
CA ARG A 47 4.40 -4.28 1.46
C ARG A 47 4.09 -5.69 1.96
N ILE A 48 2.84 -5.96 2.35
CA ILE A 48 2.40 -7.30 2.75
C ILE A 48 2.46 -8.26 1.55
N CYS A 49 1.98 -7.84 0.38
CA CYS A 49 2.07 -8.62 -0.87
C CYS A 49 3.53 -8.92 -1.27
N CYS A 50 4.40 -7.92 -1.22
CA CYS A 50 5.84 -8.11 -1.49
C CYS A 50 6.49 -9.04 -0.46
N TYR A 51 6.12 -8.90 0.82
CA TYR A 51 6.62 -9.79 1.87
C TYR A 51 6.22 -11.23 1.59
N PHE A 52 4.95 -11.48 1.26
CA PHE A 52 4.43 -12.79 0.88
C PHE A 52 5.25 -13.44 -0.25
N LEU A 53 5.53 -12.69 -1.33
CA LEU A 53 6.33 -13.18 -2.45
C LEU A 53 7.81 -13.44 -2.09
N SER A 54 8.33 -12.79 -1.05
CA SER A 54 9.72 -12.94 -0.59
C SER A 54 9.94 -14.12 0.37
N ILE A 55 8.87 -14.74 0.87
CA ILE A 55 8.98 -15.83 1.85
C ILE A 55 9.58 -17.08 1.20
N LYS A 56 10.58 -17.66 1.88
CA LYS A 56 11.16 -18.95 1.51
C LYS A 56 10.20 -20.09 1.86
N LYS A 57 10.21 -21.16 1.06
CA LYS A 57 9.33 -22.34 1.17
C LYS A 57 9.26 -23.00 2.56
N GLU A 58 10.25 -22.76 3.41
CA GLU A 58 10.36 -23.33 4.76
C GLU A 58 9.42 -22.68 5.79
N LYS A 59 8.84 -21.51 5.49
CA LYS A 59 7.90 -20.82 6.39
C LYS A 59 6.48 -20.92 5.85
N ALA A 60 5.54 -21.19 6.76
CA ALA A 60 4.12 -21.12 6.42
C ALA A 60 3.78 -19.72 5.90
N PRO A 61 3.07 -19.62 4.76
CA PRO A 61 2.67 -18.33 4.22
C PRO A 61 1.72 -17.61 5.19
N PRO A 62 1.88 -16.29 5.40
CA PRO A 62 0.95 -15.51 6.20
C PRO A 62 -0.39 -15.42 5.47
N ASP A 63 -1.47 -15.29 6.23
CA ASP A 63 -2.77 -14.94 5.69
C ASP A 63 -2.75 -13.49 5.21
N VAL A 64 -2.52 -13.32 3.91
CA VAL A 64 -2.36 -12.02 3.26
C VAL A 64 -3.66 -11.23 3.31
N GLU A 65 -4.81 -11.88 3.08
CA GLU A 65 -6.10 -11.21 3.05
C GLU A 65 -6.48 -10.69 4.43
N TYR A 66 -6.28 -11.50 5.46
CA TYR A 66 -6.51 -11.10 6.86
C TYR A 66 -5.64 -9.91 7.27
N LEU A 67 -4.34 -9.94 6.93
CA LEU A 67 -3.41 -8.85 7.27
C LEU A 67 -3.75 -7.55 6.53
N ILE A 68 -4.18 -7.64 5.26
CA ILE A 68 -4.59 -6.47 4.48
C ILE A 68 -5.93 -5.92 4.98
N GLY A 69 -6.86 -6.78 5.43
CA GLY A 69 -8.13 -6.37 6.01
C GLY A 69 -7.96 -5.48 7.24
N HIS A 70 -6.95 -5.76 8.07
CA HIS A 70 -6.60 -4.95 9.24
C HIS A 70 -6.08 -3.54 8.89
N GLU A 71 -5.67 -3.31 7.65
CA GLU A 71 -5.17 -2.02 7.16
C GLU A 71 -6.28 -1.14 6.56
N LEU A 72 -7.55 -1.55 6.68
CA LEU A 72 -8.71 -0.76 6.29
C LEU A 72 -9.00 0.32 7.34
N LEU A 73 -9.08 1.57 6.88
CA LEU A 73 -9.35 2.73 7.70
C LEU A 73 -10.69 3.35 7.33
N PRO A 74 -11.56 3.66 8.31
CA PRO A 74 -12.83 4.31 8.03
C PRO A 74 -12.61 5.76 7.61
N ILE A 75 -13.25 6.15 6.51
CA ILE A 75 -13.35 7.54 6.07
C ILE A 75 -14.44 8.20 6.93
N ARG A 76 -14.06 9.27 7.62
CA ARG A 76 -14.96 10.05 8.49
C ARG A 76 -15.26 11.39 7.82
N PRO A 77 -16.35 11.51 7.04
CA PRO A 77 -16.75 12.78 6.47
C PRO A 77 -17.19 13.75 7.58
N GLY A 78 -16.98 15.05 7.39
CA GLY A 78 -17.49 16.09 8.31
C GLY A 78 -16.78 16.18 9.65
N ARG A 79 -15.44 16.05 9.70
CA ARG A 79 -14.69 16.33 10.95
C ARG A 79 -14.86 17.78 11.36
N THR A 80 -15.28 18.01 12.61
CA THR A 80 -15.38 19.35 13.23
C THR A 80 -14.03 20.05 13.30
N ASP A 81 -12.94 19.31 13.54
CA ASP A 81 -11.57 19.80 13.45
C ASP A 81 -10.85 19.09 12.28
N PRO A 82 -10.76 19.72 11.09
CA PRO A 82 -10.06 19.15 9.96
C PRO A 82 -8.55 19.10 10.23
N ARG A 83 -7.87 18.11 9.63
CA ARG A 83 -6.41 18.00 9.77
C ARG A 83 -5.74 19.24 9.19
N LYS A 84 -5.03 20.01 10.04
CA LYS A 84 -4.17 21.12 9.61
C LYS A 84 -2.92 20.57 8.94
N VAL A 85 -3.00 20.28 7.64
CA VAL A 85 -1.83 19.87 6.85
C VAL A 85 -0.94 21.11 6.66
N LYS A 86 0.20 21.13 7.35
CA LYS A 86 1.20 22.18 7.12
C LYS A 86 1.95 21.86 5.82
N PRO A 87 2.06 22.81 4.86
CA PRO A 87 2.95 22.63 3.73
C PRO A 87 4.38 22.47 4.25
N GLN A 88 5.11 21.52 3.70
CA GLN A 88 6.52 21.32 4.05
C GLN A 88 7.30 22.52 3.49
N SER A 89 8.00 23.26 4.35
CA SER A 89 8.82 24.39 3.92
C SER A 89 10.03 23.91 3.14
N ALA A 90 10.47 24.67 2.14
CA ALA A 90 11.71 24.39 1.42
C ALA A 90 12.89 24.36 2.41
N ILE A 91 13.62 23.25 2.42
CA ILE A 91 14.88 23.14 3.17
C ILE A 91 15.96 23.71 2.26
N SER A 92 16.49 24.88 2.59
CA SER A 92 17.63 25.42 1.85
C SER A 92 18.88 24.59 2.17
N PHE A 93 19.63 24.19 1.14
CA PHE A 93 20.93 23.58 1.31
C PHE A 93 21.89 24.64 1.87
N LEU A 94 22.08 24.67 3.18
CA LEU A 94 23.17 25.40 3.79
C LEU A 94 24.45 24.60 3.59
N TYR A 95 25.14 24.82 2.47
CA TYR A 95 26.52 24.37 2.36
C TYR A 95 27.34 25.17 3.38
N ARG A 96 27.94 24.48 4.35
CA ARG A 96 29.01 25.08 5.14
C ARG A 96 30.26 25.01 4.27
N ALA A 97 30.71 26.17 3.77
CA ALA A 97 32.07 26.28 3.26
C ALA A 97 33.01 26.05 4.47
N ALA A 98 33.76 24.96 4.41
CA ALA A 98 34.84 24.66 5.34
C ALA A 98 36.14 25.27 4.84
#